data_AF-A0A961JEM6-F1
#
_entry.id   AF-A0A961JEM6-F1
#
_cell.length_a   1.000
_cell.length_b   1.000
_cell.length_c   1.000
_cell.angle_alpha   90.00
_cell.angle_beta   90.00
_cell.angle_gamma   90.00
#
_symmetry.space_group_name_H-M   'P 1'
#
loop_
_entity.id
_entity.type
_entity.pdbx_description
1 polymer ?
#
loop_
_entity_poly.entity_id
_entity_poly.type
_entity_poly.pdbx_seq_one_letter_code
_entity_poly.pdbx_strand_id
1 'polypeptide(L)'
;MRPAARFSGPALCALPARDVVALLRRGEVTPDEAIAASEARVAQVEPDVNAVVTTCFDRARERAGSLASENAALAGWLAGLPVGIKDLQAVAGVRSTWGNEALRDFVPGQSDPLVELLESRGAVVVGKTNTPEFGAGGNSTNKVFGSTRNPWDTRMNAGGSSGGAAVSLATGEVWLSHGSDLMGSLRTPAAHCGVLGLRPSPGRCGGGPGGAKFLPEGLNGPMARDVRDLALFLDAMTGWDPRMPLSLEAPAVPFQVAVEQAARPPRIAFSEDQNGFAAVEREIREKLNAAMAQVAAAGAVVEEACPDLPHLNETYLAIRGMHYGTVIARLPEEVRATFGARLADNVAYGLGVTTEQLYTATARRSQLYDVMREFLTDWDVLAIPVVGIAPAPVEQEYPRLVDGREIGTYEDWLRFSFLATTTLLPALAMPAGFTEAGLPVSIQLIGPPRGEAVLLQAALFIEQALALPAGPIDPIRRH
;
A
#
# COMPACT_ATOMS: atom_id res chain seq x y z
N MET A 1 18.69 -11.72 13.10
CA MET A 1 18.07 -12.94 12.55
C MET A 1 16.95 -13.39 13.50
N ARG A 2 15.70 -13.43 13.04
CA ARG A 2 14.52 -13.98 13.76
C ARG A 2 14.18 -15.36 13.12
N PRO A 3 13.56 -16.34 13.83
CA PRO A 3 13.60 -17.74 13.42
C PRO A 3 12.70 -18.07 12.24
N ALA A 4 12.99 -19.18 11.55
CA ALA A 4 12.15 -19.74 10.49
C ALA A 4 10.71 -19.91 11.02
N ALA A 5 9.78 -19.17 10.43
CA ALA A 5 8.36 -19.36 10.71
C ALA A 5 7.97 -20.75 10.18
N ARG A 6 7.42 -21.60 11.06
CA ARG A 6 6.69 -22.78 10.59
C ARG A 6 5.45 -22.27 9.88
N PHE A 7 5.17 -22.82 8.71
CA PHE A 7 3.96 -22.52 7.96
C PHE A 7 3.03 -23.72 8.03
N SER A 8 1.86 -23.53 8.65
CA SER A 8 0.85 -24.58 8.88
C SER A 8 -0.27 -24.62 7.83
N GLY A 9 -0.32 -23.65 6.93
CA GLY A 9 -1.34 -23.56 5.89
C GLY A 9 -1.05 -24.39 4.64
N PRO A 10 -1.94 -24.33 3.62
CA PRO A 10 -1.71 -24.97 2.33
C PRO A 10 -0.41 -24.46 1.68
N ALA A 11 0.49 -25.37 1.27
CA ALA A 11 1.81 -25.02 0.73
C ALA A 11 1.78 -23.94 -0.37
N LEU A 12 0.72 -23.95 -1.19
CA LEU A 12 0.49 -22.99 -2.27
C LEU A 12 0.46 -21.52 -1.78
N CYS A 13 -0.11 -21.26 -0.60
CA CYS A 13 -0.24 -19.91 -0.03
C CYS A 13 1.12 -19.28 0.35
N ALA A 14 2.15 -20.10 0.58
CA ALA A 14 3.49 -19.61 0.87
C ALA A 14 4.30 -19.30 -0.40
N LEU A 15 3.87 -19.76 -1.57
CA LEU A 15 4.59 -19.49 -2.82
C LEU A 15 4.46 -18.02 -3.22
N PRO A 16 5.46 -17.48 -3.94
CA PRO A 16 5.32 -16.21 -4.64
C PRO A 16 4.17 -16.23 -5.65
N ALA A 17 3.52 -15.09 -5.87
CA ALA A 17 2.43 -14.92 -6.81
C ALA A 17 2.84 -15.34 -8.23
N ARG A 18 4.02 -14.93 -8.69
CA ARG A 18 4.54 -15.31 -10.01
C ARG A 18 4.66 -16.83 -10.21
N ASP A 19 4.99 -17.57 -9.16
CA ASP A 19 5.15 -19.02 -9.22
C ASP A 19 3.77 -19.70 -9.31
N VAL A 20 2.79 -19.21 -8.55
CA VAL A 20 1.41 -19.68 -8.65
C VAL A 20 0.80 -19.34 -10.01
N VAL A 21 1.04 -18.15 -10.55
CA VAL A 21 0.65 -17.78 -11.92
C VAL A 21 1.27 -18.73 -12.94
N ALA A 22 2.54 -19.11 -12.78
CA ALA A 22 3.19 -20.06 -13.67
C ALA A 22 2.55 -21.46 -13.58
N LEU A 23 2.18 -21.93 -12.39
CA LEU A 23 1.46 -23.19 -12.18
C LEU A 23 0.07 -23.16 -12.82
N LEU A 24 -0.68 -22.07 -12.61
CA LEU A 24 -2.01 -21.84 -13.21
C LEU A 24 -1.94 -21.86 -14.74
N ARG A 25 -0.95 -21.18 -15.33
CA ARG A 25 -0.75 -21.16 -16.79
C ARG A 25 -0.43 -22.54 -17.37
N ARG A 26 0.27 -23.39 -16.61
CA ARG A 26 0.59 -24.78 -17.02
C ARG A 26 -0.54 -25.77 -16.71
N GLY A 27 -1.57 -25.35 -15.98
CA GLY A 27 -2.64 -26.23 -15.51
C GLY A 27 -2.20 -27.23 -14.43
N GLU A 28 -1.04 -27.00 -13.79
CA GLU A 28 -0.55 -27.82 -12.66
C GLU A 28 -1.28 -27.49 -11.36
N VAL A 29 -1.85 -26.30 -11.29
CA VAL A 29 -2.81 -25.85 -10.28
C VAL A 29 -3.98 -25.23 -11.03
N THR A 30 -5.20 -25.51 -10.60
CA THR A 30 -6.41 -24.90 -11.13
C THR A 30 -6.79 -23.66 -10.32
N PRO A 31 -7.53 -22.69 -10.90
CA PRO A 31 -8.09 -21.57 -10.13
C PRO A 31 -8.89 -22.01 -8.90
N ASP A 32 -9.68 -23.09 -9.02
CA ASP A 32 -10.46 -23.63 -7.89
C ASP A 32 -9.57 -24.15 -6.75
N GLU A 33 -8.44 -24.82 -7.06
CA GLU A 33 -7.46 -25.23 -6.05
C GLU A 33 -6.80 -24.02 -5.37
N ALA A 34 -6.50 -22.95 -6.12
CA ALA A 34 -5.96 -21.72 -5.57
C ALA A 34 -6.99 -20.99 -4.67
N ILE A 35 -8.26 -20.93 -5.08
CA ILE A 35 -9.35 -20.38 -4.29
C ILE A 35 -9.55 -21.20 -3.01
N ALA A 36 -9.57 -22.53 -3.09
CA ALA A 36 -9.71 -23.41 -1.93
C ALA A 36 -8.54 -23.25 -0.95
N ALA A 37 -7.31 -23.07 -1.45
CA ALA A 37 -6.15 -22.79 -0.60
C ALA A 37 -6.30 -21.44 0.14
N SER A 38 -6.73 -20.38 -0.56
CA SER A 38 -7.01 -19.07 0.03
C SER A 38 -8.12 -19.14 1.08
N GLU A 39 -9.25 -19.79 0.76
CA GLU A 39 -10.38 -19.97 1.68
C GLU A 39 -9.99 -20.74 2.94
N ALA A 40 -9.28 -21.85 2.78
CA ALA A 40 -8.75 -22.60 3.91
C ALA A 40 -7.81 -21.74 4.77
N ARG A 41 -7.02 -20.87 4.13
CA ARG A 41 -6.10 -20.01 4.85
C ARG A 41 -6.80 -18.90 5.63
N VAL A 42 -7.74 -18.20 5.00
CA VAL A 42 -8.59 -17.18 5.62
C VAL A 42 -9.29 -17.76 6.85
N ALA A 43 -9.89 -18.95 6.74
CA ALA A 43 -10.55 -19.62 7.87
C ALA A 43 -9.61 -19.95 9.04
N GLN A 44 -8.33 -20.18 8.78
CA GLN A 44 -7.34 -20.50 9.81
C GLN A 44 -6.87 -19.28 10.61
N VAL A 45 -6.74 -18.11 9.97
CA VAL A 45 -6.04 -16.95 10.57
C VAL A 45 -6.95 -15.80 10.93
N GLU A 46 -8.08 -15.60 10.25
CA GLU A 46 -8.95 -14.45 10.49
C GLU A 46 -9.39 -14.27 11.95
N PRO A 47 -9.64 -15.35 12.74
CA PRO A 47 -9.94 -15.20 14.17
C PRO A 47 -8.87 -14.43 14.96
N ASP A 48 -7.62 -14.42 14.48
CA ASP A 48 -6.50 -13.75 15.13
C ASP A 48 -6.19 -12.37 14.54
N VAL A 49 -6.48 -12.14 13.26
CA VAL A 49 -5.97 -10.97 12.53
C VAL A 49 -7.01 -10.02 11.95
N ASN A 50 -8.22 -10.49 11.61
CA ASN A 50 -9.30 -9.66 11.06
C ASN A 50 -8.86 -8.79 9.86
N ALA A 51 -8.29 -9.42 8.84
CA ALA A 51 -7.73 -8.80 7.65
C ALA A 51 -8.70 -8.85 6.46
N VAL A 52 -9.36 -9.99 6.20
CA VAL A 52 -10.33 -10.21 5.12
C VAL A 52 -11.76 -10.21 5.69
N VAL A 53 -12.35 -9.01 5.75
CA VAL A 53 -13.60 -8.74 6.50
C VAL A 53 -14.89 -9.05 5.74
N THR A 54 -14.82 -9.28 4.44
CA THR A 54 -15.95 -9.77 3.64
C THR A 54 -15.42 -10.71 2.58
N THR A 55 -15.73 -11.99 2.68
CA THR A 55 -15.34 -13.01 1.71
C THR A 55 -16.35 -13.11 0.57
N CYS A 56 -15.91 -13.53 -0.62
CA CYS A 56 -16.78 -13.78 -1.77
C CYS A 56 -16.33 -15.00 -2.60
N PHE A 57 -15.93 -16.09 -1.93
CA PHE A 57 -15.40 -17.30 -2.58
C PHE A 57 -16.35 -17.95 -3.59
N ASP A 58 -17.67 -17.90 -3.39
CA ASP A 58 -18.63 -18.42 -4.37
C ASP A 58 -18.60 -17.61 -5.67
N ARG A 59 -18.62 -16.27 -5.57
CA ARG A 59 -18.42 -15.36 -6.71
C ARG A 59 -17.06 -15.59 -7.37
N ALA A 60 -16.03 -15.85 -6.56
CA ALA A 60 -14.68 -16.14 -7.05
C ALA A 60 -14.65 -17.40 -7.94
N ARG A 61 -15.31 -18.48 -7.51
CA ARG A 61 -15.44 -19.73 -8.29
C ARG A 61 -16.24 -19.52 -9.58
N GLU A 62 -17.33 -18.77 -9.52
CA GLU A 62 -18.10 -18.42 -10.72
C GLU A 62 -17.24 -17.66 -11.75
N ARG A 63 -16.46 -16.67 -11.29
CA ARG A 63 -15.53 -15.93 -12.16
C ARG A 63 -14.41 -16.82 -12.70
N ALA A 64 -13.85 -17.70 -11.88
CA ALA A 64 -12.84 -18.66 -12.31
C ALA A 64 -13.37 -19.58 -13.42
N GLY A 65 -14.61 -20.07 -13.30
CA GLY A 65 -15.27 -20.87 -14.32
C GLY A 65 -15.46 -20.11 -15.64
N SER A 66 -15.76 -18.81 -15.59
CA SER A 66 -15.89 -17.99 -16.81
C SER A 66 -14.54 -17.74 -17.51
N LEU A 67 -13.44 -17.60 -16.77
CA LEU A 67 -12.11 -17.44 -17.35
C LEU A 67 -11.68 -18.66 -18.18
N ALA A 68 -12.09 -19.87 -17.77
CA ALA A 68 -11.77 -21.11 -18.46
C ALA A 68 -12.48 -21.25 -19.82
N SER A 69 -13.68 -20.65 -19.98
CA SER A 69 -14.45 -20.72 -21.23
C SER A 69 -14.02 -19.69 -22.28
N GLU A 70 -13.26 -18.66 -21.89
CA GLU A 70 -12.77 -17.56 -22.75
C GLU A 70 -11.44 -17.86 -23.53
N ASN A 71 -10.94 -19.10 -23.57
CA ASN A 71 -9.48 -19.44 -23.63
C ASN A 71 -8.70 -19.39 -24.98
N ALA A 72 -7.53 -18.73 -24.97
CA ALA A 72 -6.22 -19.30 -25.34
C ALA A 72 -5.07 -18.54 -24.62
N ALA A 73 -4.35 -19.18 -23.69
CA ALA A 73 -3.34 -18.60 -22.78
C ALA A 73 -3.88 -17.78 -21.57
N LEU A 74 -5.01 -18.23 -20.98
CA LEU A 74 -5.53 -17.87 -19.64
C LEU A 74 -5.46 -16.37 -19.24
N ALA A 75 -6.21 -15.56 -19.99
CA ALA A 75 -6.87 -14.29 -19.62
C ALA A 75 -6.05 -13.17 -18.93
N GLY A 76 -4.72 -13.16 -19.06
CA GLY A 76 -3.88 -11.98 -18.75
C GLY A 76 -2.69 -12.26 -17.84
N TRP A 77 -2.26 -11.24 -17.12
CA TRP A 77 -1.07 -11.32 -16.25
C TRP A 77 -1.23 -12.31 -15.10
N LEU A 78 -2.46 -12.56 -14.64
CA LEU A 78 -2.73 -13.24 -13.36
C LEU A 78 -3.35 -14.64 -13.48
N ALA A 79 -3.84 -15.05 -14.66
CA ALA A 79 -4.23 -16.44 -14.94
C ALA A 79 -5.17 -17.14 -13.93
N GLY A 80 -6.05 -16.40 -13.26
CA GLY A 80 -6.97 -16.93 -12.25
C GLY A 80 -6.50 -16.76 -10.80
N LEU A 81 -5.43 -16.02 -10.55
CA LEU A 81 -4.86 -15.85 -9.22
C LEU A 81 -5.83 -15.13 -8.25
N PRO A 82 -6.04 -15.67 -7.04
CA PRO A 82 -6.80 -14.99 -5.99
C PRO A 82 -6.15 -13.68 -5.50
N VAL A 83 -6.95 -12.62 -5.41
CA VAL A 83 -6.52 -11.29 -4.94
C VAL A 83 -7.49 -10.70 -3.91
N GLY A 84 -6.94 -9.86 -3.02
CA GLY A 84 -7.73 -9.04 -2.10
C GLY A 84 -7.98 -7.64 -2.65
N ILE A 85 -9.17 -7.08 -2.42
CA ILE A 85 -9.51 -5.69 -2.78
C ILE A 85 -9.81 -4.90 -1.50
N LYS A 86 -9.15 -3.77 -1.29
CA LYS A 86 -9.43 -2.93 -0.11
C LYS A 86 -10.89 -2.51 -0.07
N ASP A 87 -11.49 -2.49 1.12
CA ASP A 87 -12.91 -2.14 1.30
C ASP A 87 -13.23 -0.64 1.08
N LEU A 88 -12.41 0.06 0.30
CA LEU A 88 -12.66 1.39 -0.24
C LEU A 88 -12.93 1.36 -1.75
N GLN A 89 -12.96 0.17 -2.36
CA GLN A 89 -13.32 -0.02 -3.76
C GLN A 89 -14.56 -0.90 -3.90
N ALA A 90 -15.43 -0.50 -4.83
CA ALA A 90 -16.63 -1.24 -5.15
C ALA A 90 -16.30 -2.53 -5.91
N VAL A 91 -16.92 -3.62 -5.52
CA VAL A 91 -16.88 -4.90 -6.25
C VAL A 91 -18.32 -5.35 -6.43
N ALA A 92 -18.79 -5.44 -7.68
CA ALA A 92 -20.19 -5.75 -7.98
C ALA A 92 -20.65 -7.04 -7.27
N GLY A 93 -21.78 -6.94 -6.55
CA GLY A 93 -22.36 -8.07 -5.83
C GLY A 93 -21.65 -8.46 -4.53
N VAL A 94 -20.61 -7.73 -4.11
CA VAL A 94 -19.87 -8.00 -2.87
C VAL A 94 -20.04 -6.82 -1.91
N ARG A 95 -20.48 -7.10 -0.68
CA ARG A 95 -20.66 -6.10 0.36
C ARG A 95 -19.42 -5.22 0.52
N SER A 96 -19.62 -3.91 0.43
CA SER A 96 -18.54 -2.91 0.39
C SER A 96 -18.90 -1.73 1.30
N THR A 97 -18.19 -1.53 2.41
CA THR A 97 -18.70 -0.71 3.52
C THR A 97 -17.94 0.59 3.75
N TRP A 98 -16.76 0.76 3.15
CA TRP A 98 -15.84 1.86 3.47
C TRP A 98 -15.51 1.95 4.97
N GLY A 99 -15.68 0.88 5.74
CA GLY A 99 -15.56 0.89 7.19
C GLY A 99 -16.54 1.83 7.91
N ASN A 100 -17.63 2.25 7.26
CA ASN A 100 -18.59 3.21 7.79
C ASN A 100 -19.93 2.53 8.14
N GLU A 101 -20.54 2.97 9.23
CA GLU A 101 -21.76 2.33 9.77
C GLU A 101 -22.97 2.46 8.86
N ALA A 102 -23.13 3.59 8.16
CA ALA A 102 -24.25 3.80 7.24
C ALA A 102 -24.17 2.89 5.99
N LEU A 103 -22.97 2.40 5.67
CA LEU A 103 -22.71 1.53 4.53
C LEU A 103 -22.49 0.06 4.94
N ARG A 104 -22.81 -0.30 6.20
CA ARG A 104 -22.58 -1.64 6.77
C ARG A 104 -23.09 -2.78 5.89
N ASP A 105 -24.25 -2.59 5.26
CA ASP A 105 -24.93 -3.59 4.42
C ASP A 105 -24.95 -3.23 2.93
N PHE A 106 -24.18 -2.21 2.52
CA PHE A 106 -24.17 -1.76 1.12
C PHE A 106 -23.52 -2.81 0.21
N VAL A 107 -24.24 -3.18 -0.85
CA VAL A 107 -23.77 -4.06 -1.93
C VAL A 107 -23.84 -3.27 -3.25
N PRO A 108 -22.69 -2.89 -3.85
CA PRO A 108 -22.70 -2.12 -5.07
C PRO A 108 -23.15 -2.97 -6.26
N GLY A 109 -23.92 -2.36 -7.18
CA GLY A 109 -24.36 -3.01 -8.42
C GLY A 109 -23.31 -3.03 -9.54
N GLN A 110 -22.21 -2.28 -9.39
CA GLN A 110 -21.11 -2.19 -10.35
C GLN A 110 -19.77 -2.21 -9.62
N SER A 111 -18.75 -2.74 -10.29
CA SER A 111 -17.37 -2.73 -9.80
C SER A 111 -16.73 -1.38 -10.11
N ASP A 112 -15.72 -1.00 -9.32
CA ASP A 112 -14.83 0.08 -9.72
C ASP A 112 -14.11 -0.29 -11.05
N PRO A 113 -13.89 0.65 -11.99
CA PRO A 113 -13.18 0.38 -13.24
C PRO A 113 -11.83 -0.32 -13.07
N LEU A 114 -11.08 -0.03 -11.99
CA LEU A 114 -9.81 -0.71 -11.72
C LEU A 114 -10.01 -2.18 -11.33
N VAL A 115 -11.09 -2.51 -10.62
CA VAL A 115 -11.44 -3.91 -10.29
C VAL A 115 -11.82 -4.66 -11.56
N GLU A 116 -12.61 -4.05 -12.45
CA GLU A 116 -12.94 -4.65 -13.74
C GLU A 116 -11.69 -4.89 -14.59
N LEU A 117 -10.76 -3.92 -14.61
CA LEU A 117 -9.46 -4.08 -15.28
C LEU A 117 -8.70 -5.28 -14.71
N LEU A 118 -8.58 -5.38 -13.39
CA LEU A 118 -7.92 -6.53 -12.74
C LEU A 118 -8.57 -7.86 -13.11
N GLU A 119 -9.89 -7.97 -13.03
CA GLU A 119 -10.63 -9.19 -13.40
C GLU A 119 -10.50 -9.52 -14.89
N SER A 120 -10.35 -8.51 -15.75
CA SER A 120 -10.05 -8.70 -17.19
C SER A 120 -8.61 -9.16 -17.45
N ARG A 121 -7.70 -9.01 -16.47
CA ARG A 121 -6.32 -9.51 -16.51
C ARG A 121 -6.16 -10.85 -15.78
N GLY A 122 -7.28 -11.49 -15.45
CA GLY A 122 -7.32 -12.81 -14.83
C GLY A 122 -7.20 -12.79 -13.31
N ALA A 123 -7.38 -11.64 -12.64
CA ALA A 123 -7.53 -11.64 -11.19
C ALA A 123 -8.86 -12.29 -10.79
N VAL A 124 -8.86 -13.03 -9.69
CA VAL A 124 -10.08 -13.54 -9.05
C VAL A 124 -10.20 -12.90 -7.68
N VAL A 125 -11.20 -12.02 -7.51
CA VAL A 125 -11.43 -11.35 -6.22
C VAL A 125 -12.06 -12.35 -5.24
N VAL A 126 -11.37 -12.62 -4.13
CA VAL A 126 -11.84 -13.55 -3.09
C VAL A 126 -12.39 -12.87 -1.84
N GLY A 127 -12.13 -11.58 -1.66
CA GLY A 127 -12.68 -10.83 -0.55
C GLY A 127 -12.27 -9.36 -0.49
N LYS A 128 -12.88 -8.65 0.46
CA LYS A 128 -12.62 -7.26 0.80
C LYS A 128 -11.68 -7.20 2.01
N THR A 129 -10.61 -6.42 1.91
CA THR A 129 -9.65 -6.25 3.01
C THR A 129 -9.97 -5.04 3.87
N ASN A 130 -9.75 -5.18 5.18
CA ASN A 130 -10.15 -4.19 6.18
C ASN A 130 -9.39 -2.86 6.02
N THR A 131 -10.03 -1.78 6.47
CA THR A 131 -9.58 -0.39 6.35
C THR A 131 -10.14 0.40 7.54
N PRO A 132 -9.51 1.49 8.00
CA PRO A 132 -10.22 2.48 8.77
C PRO A 132 -11.32 3.15 7.93
N GLU A 133 -12.28 3.76 8.64
CA GLU A 133 -13.41 4.49 8.05
C GLU A 133 -12.96 5.47 6.96
N PHE A 134 -13.49 5.29 5.74
CA PHE A 134 -13.13 6.04 4.52
C PHE A 134 -11.62 6.18 4.25
N GLY A 135 -10.82 5.25 4.79
CA GLY A 135 -9.38 5.28 4.67
C GLY A 135 -8.68 6.37 5.50
N ALA A 136 -9.42 7.10 6.35
CA ALA A 136 -8.86 8.11 7.24
C ALA A 136 -8.30 7.41 8.48
N GLY A 137 -6.99 7.49 8.72
CA GLY A 137 -6.31 6.94 9.90
C GLY A 137 -5.08 6.11 9.55
N GLY A 138 -4.10 6.08 10.45
CA GLY A 138 -2.87 5.28 10.31
C GLY A 138 -2.92 3.92 11.03
N ASN A 139 -4.07 3.55 11.59
CA ASN A 139 -4.37 2.24 12.18
C ASN A 139 -5.67 1.72 11.55
N SER A 140 -5.68 0.47 11.09
CA SER A 140 -6.83 -0.13 10.39
C SER A 140 -7.88 -0.64 11.36
N THR A 141 -8.67 0.32 11.87
CA THR A 141 -9.78 0.09 12.79
C THR A 141 -11.02 0.87 12.38
N ASN A 142 -12.18 0.23 12.47
CA ASN A 142 -13.47 0.85 12.19
C ASN A 142 -14.60 0.20 13.01
N LYS A 143 -15.78 0.84 13.04
CA LYS A 143 -16.95 0.37 13.83
C LYS A 143 -17.74 -0.76 13.17
N VAL A 144 -17.46 -1.09 11.91
CA VAL A 144 -18.14 -2.16 11.20
C VAL A 144 -17.52 -3.52 11.54
N PHE A 145 -16.20 -3.61 11.47
CA PHE A 145 -15.42 -4.84 11.58
C PHE A 145 -14.43 -4.87 12.74
N GLY A 146 -14.20 -3.76 13.43
CA GLY A 146 -13.16 -3.65 14.46
C GLY A 146 -11.76 -3.47 13.87
N SER A 147 -10.73 -3.85 14.64
CA SER A 147 -9.33 -3.63 14.29
C SER A 147 -8.69 -4.82 13.60
N THR A 148 -7.86 -4.56 12.59
CA THR A 148 -6.90 -5.53 12.06
C THR A 148 -5.65 -5.59 12.95
N ARG A 149 -5.21 -6.80 13.28
CA ARG A 149 -4.06 -7.04 14.17
C ARG A 149 -2.81 -7.39 13.37
N ASN A 150 -1.65 -6.98 13.86
CA ASN A 150 -0.38 -7.22 13.20
C ASN A 150 0.03 -8.71 13.28
N PRO A 151 0.42 -9.36 12.17
CA PRO A 151 0.77 -10.78 12.18
C PRO A 151 2.10 -11.08 12.89
N TRP A 152 2.97 -10.08 13.12
CA TRP A 152 4.21 -10.25 13.88
C TRP A 152 4.03 -10.21 15.40
N ASP A 153 2.91 -9.64 15.88
CA ASP A 153 2.45 -9.60 17.27
C ASP A 153 0.99 -9.14 17.29
N THR A 154 0.04 -10.04 17.57
CA THR A 154 -1.40 -9.74 17.47
C THR A 154 -1.91 -8.67 18.44
N ARG A 155 -1.08 -8.16 19.35
CA ARG A 155 -1.39 -7.02 20.22
C ARG A 155 -1.09 -5.68 19.55
N MET A 156 -0.33 -5.67 18.46
CA MET A 156 0.10 -4.46 17.76
C MET A 156 -0.79 -4.12 16.57
N ASN A 157 -0.77 -2.85 16.18
CA ASN A 157 -1.50 -2.37 15.01
C ASN A 157 -0.83 -2.79 13.68
N ALA A 158 -1.66 -2.98 12.66
CA ALA A 158 -1.22 -3.34 11.31
C ALA A 158 -0.82 -2.14 10.42
N GLY A 159 -0.80 -0.92 10.99
CA GLY A 159 -0.78 0.32 10.21
C GLY A 159 -2.08 0.55 9.45
N GLY A 160 -2.10 1.62 8.64
CA GLY A 160 -3.29 2.00 7.90
C GLY A 160 -3.02 3.04 6.81
N SER A 161 -3.94 3.19 5.85
CA SER A 161 -5.28 2.60 5.87
C SER A 161 -5.45 1.25 5.17
N SER A 162 -4.43 0.71 4.49
CA SER A 162 -4.51 -0.62 3.84
C SER A 162 -3.99 -1.76 4.73
N GLY A 163 -4.30 -1.74 6.04
CA GLY A 163 -3.79 -2.73 6.99
C GLY A 163 -4.29 -4.14 6.70
N GLY A 164 -5.57 -4.31 6.38
CA GLY A 164 -6.10 -5.63 6.00
C GLY A 164 -5.39 -6.20 4.76
N ALA A 165 -5.05 -5.37 3.78
CA ALA A 165 -4.30 -5.77 2.60
C ALA A 165 -2.88 -6.22 2.94
N ALA A 166 -2.19 -5.49 3.83
CA ALA A 166 -0.84 -5.85 4.25
C ALA A 166 -0.81 -7.15 5.06
N VAL A 167 -1.80 -7.33 5.94
CA VAL A 167 -1.89 -8.53 6.78
C VAL A 167 -2.28 -9.74 5.96
N SER A 168 -3.26 -9.66 5.07
CA SER A 168 -3.67 -10.79 4.22
C SER A 168 -2.54 -11.30 3.32
N LEU A 169 -1.63 -10.41 2.92
CA LEU A 169 -0.39 -10.79 2.23
C LEU A 169 0.59 -11.49 3.16
N ALA A 170 0.84 -10.89 4.33
CA ALA A 170 1.80 -11.39 5.31
C ALA A 170 1.39 -12.74 5.90
N THR A 171 0.09 -13.04 5.96
CA THR A 171 -0.48 -14.30 6.46
C THR A 171 -0.73 -15.35 5.36
N GLY A 172 -0.51 -15.00 4.09
CA GLY A 172 -0.72 -15.90 2.96
C GLY A 172 -2.18 -16.15 2.59
N GLU A 173 -3.12 -15.33 3.10
CA GLU A 173 -4.54 -15.40 2.73
C GLU A 173 -4.75 -15.10 1.24
N VAL A 174 -3.94 -14.20 0.68
CA VAL A 174 -3.90 -13.89 -0.75
C VAL A 174 -2.45 -13.75 -1.23
N TRP A 175 -2.25 -13.82 -2.56
CA TRP A 175 -0.93 -13.66 -3.17
C TRP A 175 -0.63 -12.21 -3.54
N LEU A 176 -1.65 -11.45 -3.92
CA LEU A 176 -1.59 -10.03 -4.25
C LEU A 176 -2.78 -9.31 -3.61
N SER A 177 -2.58 -8.08 -3.16
CA SER A 177 -3.68 -7.28 -2.62
C SER A 177 -3.62 -5.85 -3.12
N HIS A 178 -4.78 -5.35 -3.52
CA HIS A 178 -4.98 -3.94 -3.83
C HIS A 178 -5.06 -3.12 -2.53
N GLY A 179 -4.57 -1.88 -2.61
CA GLY A 179 -4.79 -0.86 -1.60
C GLY A 179 -4.88 0.55 -2.19
N SER A 180 -4.89 1.55 -1.31
CA SER A 180 -4.90 2.96 -1.70
C SER A 180 -4.01 3.81 -0.79
N ASP A 181 -3.53 4.94 -1.30
CA ASP A 181 -2.57 5.83 -0.66
C ASP A 181 -2.92 7.31 -0.90
N LEU A 182 -3.15 8.04 0.19
CA LEU A 182 -3.22 9.50 0.25
C LEU A 182 -2.14 10.05 1.19
N MET A 183 -1.97 9.40 2.34
CA MET A 183 -1.03 9.78 3.41
C MET A 183 -0.22 8.56 3.87
N GLY A 184 0.30 7.79 2.91
CA GLY A 184 1.09 6.60 3.22
C GLY A 184 0.26 5.33 3.35
N SER A 185 -1.01 5.34 2.96
CA SER A 185 -1.91 4.21 3.23
C SER A 185 -1.59 2.90 2.50
N LEU A 186 -0.70 2.89 1.50
CA LEU A 186 -0.07 1.65 0.99
C LEU A 186 1.22 1.35 1.74
N ARG A 187 1.98 2.40 2.06
CA ARG A 187 3.35 2.36 2.56
C ARG A 187 3.45 2.04 4.06
N THR A 188 2.71 2.73 4.91
CA THR A 188 2.66 2.52 6.37
C THR A 188 2.24 1.10 6.78
N PRO A 189 1.13 0.53 6.26
CA PRO A 189 0.77 -0.84 6.63
C PRO A 189 1.76 -1.88 6.05
N ALA A 190 2.29 -1.65 4.85
CA ALA A 190 3.38 -2.47 4.31
C ALA A 190 4.59 -2.46 5.26
N ALA A 191 4.96 -1.28 5.74
CA ALA A 191 6.07 -1.09 6.66
C ALA A 191 5.89 -1.82 7.99
N HIS A 192 4.70 -1.75 8.57
CA HIS A 192 4.37 -2.40 9.85
C HIS A 192 4.18 -3.90 9.75
N CYS A 193 3.76 -4.42 8.58
CA CYS A 193 3.52 -5.85 8.37
C CYS A 193 4.68 -6.58 7.69
N GLY A 194 5.73 -5.86 7.28
CA GLY A 194 6.90 -6.46 6.63
C GLY A 194 6.58 -7.00 5.23
N VAL A 195 5.76 -6.28 4.47
CA VAL A 195 5.46 -6.55 3.05
C VAL A 195 5.77 -5.30 2.23
N LEU A 196 5.50 -5.32 0.91
CA LEU A 196 5.73 -4.19 0.03
C LEU A 196 4.42 -3.49 -0.33
N GLY A 197 4.49 -2.16 -0.47
CA GLY A 197 3.39 -1.34 -0.95
C GLY A 197 3.90 -0.19 -1.81
N LEU A 198 3.35 -0.05 -3.02
CA LEU A 198 3.76 0.97 -3.99
C LEU A 198 2.65 1.99 -4.21
N ARG A 199 2.91 3.25 -3.86
CA ARG A 199 2.21 4.40 -4.39
C ARG A 199 2.76 4.68 -5.80
N PRO A 200 2.04 4.43 -6.88
CA PRO A 200 2.57 4.64 -8.22
C PRO A 200 2.44 6.13 -8.61
N SER A 201 2.93 6.52 -9.80
CA SER A 201 2.61 7.84 -10.35
C SER A 201 1.10 7.95 -10.64
N PRO A 202 0.50 9.14 -10.52
CA PRO A 202 -0.90 9.35 -10.88
C PRO A 202 -1.21 8.83 -12.28
N GLY A 203 -2.33 8.12 -12.39
CA GLY A 203 -2.79 7.53 -13.65
C GLY A 203 -2.29 6.12 -13.93
N ARG A 204 -1.26 5.64 -13.21
CA ARG A 204 -0.70 4.31 -13.46
C ARG A 204 -1.64 3.18 -13.04
N CYS A 205 -2.37 3.36 -11.93
CA CYS A 205 -3.32 2.40 -11.38
C CYS A 205 -4.72 3.03 -11.25
N GLY A 206 -5.33 3.35 -12.39
CA GLY A 206 -6.63 4.01 -12.44
C GLY A 206 -6.56 5.55 -12.30
N GLY A 207 -7.64 6.16 -11.80
CA GLY A 207 -7.79 7.62 -11.74
C GLY A 207 -8.06 8.16 -10.33
N GLY A 208 -8.40 9.46 -10.26
CA GLY A 208 -8.85 10.09 -9.04
C GLY A 208 -10.21 9.53 -8.56
N PRO A 209 -10.63 9.86 -7.32
CA PRO A 209 -11.86 9.35 -6.72
C PRO A 209 -13.10 9.72 -7.55
N GLY A 210 -14.15 8.90 -7.49
CA GLY A 210 -15.30 8.97 -8.39
C GLY A 210 -15.92 10.36 -8.57
N GLY A 211 -16.24 11.06 -7.48
CA GLY A 211 -16.81 12.42 -7.50
C GLY A 211 -15.80 13.54 -7.79
N ALA A 212 -14.50 13.25 -7.83
CA ALA A 212 -13.43 14.21 -8.01
C ALA A 212 -12.29 13.61 -8.86
N LYS A 213 -12.66 13.14 -10.07
CA LYS A 213 -11.82 12.32 -10.95
C LYS A 213 -10.48 12.93 -11.36
N PHE A 214 -10.33 14.24 -11.21
CA PHE A 214 -9.13 15.01 -11.56
C PHE A 214 -8.19 15.26 -10.38
N LEU A 215 -8.50 14.75 -9.18
CA LEU A 215 -7.58 14.81 -8.04
C LEU A 215 -6.52 13.71 -8.13
N PRO A 216 -5.22 14.04 -8.22
CA PRO A 216 -4.14 13.06 -8.36
C PRO A 216 -3.56 12.57 -7.02
N GLU A 217 -4.07 13.03 -5.88
CA GLU A 217 -3.44 12.76 -4.58
C GLU A 217 -3.74 11.36 -4.05
N GLY A 218 -5.03 10.98 -4.01
CA GLY A 218 -5.46 9.66 -3.57
C GLY A 218 -5.30 8.65 -4.69
N LEU A 219 -4.34 7.74 -4.57
CA LEU A 219 -4.00 6.78 -5.62
C LEU A 219 -4.31 5.35 -5.17
N ASN A 220 -4.73 4.50 -6.10
CA ASN A 220 -4.69 3.07 -5.89
C ASN A 220 -3.28 2.54 -6.18
N GLY A 221 -2.94 1.37 -5.64
CA GLY A 221 -1.65 0.76 -5.95
C GLY A 221 -1.52 -0.70 -5.49
N PRO A 222 -0.49 -1.38 -5.98
CA PRO A 222 -0.25 -2.78 -5.66
C PRO A 222 0.42 -2.95 -4.30
N MET A 223 0.12 -4.07 -3.64
CA MET A 223 0.85 -4.59 -2.49
C MET A 223 1.18 -6.07 -2.74
N ALA A 224 2.36 -6.50 -2.31
CA ALA A 224 2.87 -7.86 -2.50
C ALA A 224 3.91 -8.24 -1.44
N ARG A 225 4.32 -9.52 -1.40
CA ARG A 225 5.33 -10.02 -0.46
C ARG A 225 6.78 -9.81 -0.92
N ASP A 226 7.01 -9.65 -2.22
CA ASP A 226 8.32 -9.37 -2.79
C ASP A 226 8.23 -8.40 -3.99
N VAL A 227 9.37 -7.87 -4.43
CA VAL A 227 9.46 -6.85 -5.49
C VAL A 227 8.98 -7.37 -6.84
N ARG A 228 9.24 -8.63 -7.17
CA ARG A 228 8.85 -9.22 -8.47
C ARG A 228 7.34 -9.39 -8.57
N ASP A 229 6.71 -9.85 -7.50
CA ASP A 229 5.25 -9.97 -7.42
C ASP A 229 4.59 -8.59 -7.43
N LEU A 230 5.22 -7.59 -6.81
CA LEU A 230 4.76 -6.20 -6.88
C LEU A 230 4.78 -5.65 -8.32
N ALA A 231 5.83 -5.96 -9.08
CA ALA A 231 5.96 -5.58 -10.49
C ALA A 231 4.92 -6.28 -11.37
N LEU A 232 4.70 -7.58 -11.18
CA LEU A 232 3.63 -8.34 -11.82
C LEU A 232 2.26 -7.71 -11.56
N PHE A 233 1.97 -7.35 -10.31
CA PHE A 233 0.67 -6.77 -9.98
C PHE A 233 0.49 -5.36 -10.51
N LEU A 234 1.57 -4.56 -10.53
CA LEU A 234 1.55 -3.25 -11.15
C LEU A 234 1.15 -3.35 -12.63
N ASP A 235 1.72 -4.28 -13.39
CA ASP A 235 1.33 -4.50 -14.79
C ASP A 235 -0.17 -4.79 -14.95
N ALA A 236 -0.74 -5.62 -14.06
CA ALA A 236 -2.16 -5.95 -14.07
C ALA A 236 -3.07 -4.75 -13.74
N MET A 237 -2.57 -3.75 -13.01
CA MET A 237 -3.31 -2.54 -12.62
C MET A 237 -3.21 -1.40 -13.64
N THR A 238 -2.38 -1.56 -14.69
CA THR A 238 -2.08 -0.49 -15.65
C THR A 238 -2.91 -0.57 -16.93
N GLY A 239 -3.25 0.59 -17.47
CA GLY A 239 -3.98 0.72 -18.73
C GLY A 239 -4.87 1.96 -18.76
N TRP A 240 -5.03 2.52 -19.95
CA TRP A 240 -5.93 3.63 -20.18
C TRP A 240 -7.39 3.18 -20.06
N ASP A 241 -8.20 3.98 -19.38
CA ASP A 241 -9.66 3.85 -19.34
C ASP A 241 -10.30 5.25 -19.39
N PRO A 242 -11.16 5.54 -20.38
CA PRO A 242 -11.80 6.85 -20.53
C PRO A 242 -12.72 7.24 -19.37
N ARG A 243 -13.15 6.29 -18.53
CA ARG A 243 -13.94 6.56 -17.31
C ARG A 243 -13.08 7.18 -16.20
N MET A 244 -11.76 7.01 -16.30
CA MET A 244 -10.72 7.48 -15.38
C MET A 244 -9.80 8.48 -16.12
N PRO A 245 -10.12 9.78 -16.14
CA PRO A 245 -9.50 10.76 -17.04
C PRO A 245 -8.01 11.00 -16.80
N LEU A 246 -7.48 10.62 -15.63
CA LEU A 246 -6.05 10.70 -15.31
C LEU A 246 -5.28 9.42 -15.65
N SER A 247 -5.96 8.34 -16.05
CA SER A 247 -5.29 7.07 -16.34
C SER A 247 -4.23 7.22 -17.43
N LEU A 248 -3.22 6.37 -17.42
CA LEU A 248 -2.15 6.33 -18.40
C LEU A 248 -2.24 5.04 -19.21
N GLU A 249 -1.70 5.08 -20.43
CA GLU A 249 -1.42 3.87 -21.19
C GLU A 249 -0.55 2.90 -20.38
N ALA A 250 -0.73 1.60 -20.65
CA ALA A 250 0.17 0.57 -20.15
C ALA A 250 1.62 0.89 -20.58
N PRO A 251 2.63 0.55 -19.76
CA PRO A 251 4.01 0.85 -20.12
C PRO A 251 4.41 0.06 -21.38
N ALA A 252 5.28 0.66 -22.21
CA ALA A 252 5.78 -0.01 -23.41
C ALA A 252 6.58 -1.29 -23.08
N VAL A 253 7.28 -1.27 -21.93
CA VAL A 253 7.94 -2.45 -21.35
C VAL A 253 7.21 -2.79 -20.05
N PRO A 254 6.65 -4.00 -19.91
CA PRO A 254 6.02 -4.43 -18.66
C PRO A 254 6.97 -4.33 -17.48
N PHE A 255 6.49 -3.93 -16.31
CA PHE A 255 7.29 -3.78 -15.10
C PHE A 255 7.91 -5.10 -14.65
N GLN A 256 7.21 -6.23 -14.81
CA GLN A 256 7.78 -7.55 -14.53
C GLN A 256 8.99 -7.91 -15.42
N VAL A 257 9.14 -7.24 -16.56
CA VAL A 257 10.31 -7.36 -17.44
C VAL A 257 11.35 -6.31 -17.06
N ALA A 258 10.92 -5.05 -16.93
CA ALA A 258 11.80 -3.93 -16.65
C ALA A 258 12.55 -4.08 -15.31
N VAL A 259 11.94 -4.70 -14.30
CA VAL A 259 12.56 -4.92 -12.98
C VAL A 259 13.87 -5.74 -13.06
N GLU A 260 14.01 -6.62 -14.05
CA GLU A 260 15.21 -7.45 -14.27
C GLU A 260 16.27 -6.77 -15.16
N GLN A 261 16.01 -5.57 -15.66
CA GLN A 261 16.83 -4.89 -16.67
C GLN A 261 17.70 -3.76 -16.09
N ALA A 262 18.03 -3.82 -14.80
CA ALA A 262 18.91 -2.84 -14.17
C ALA A 262 20.28 -2.83 -14.87
N ALA A 263 20.71 -1.67 -15.36
CA ALA A 263 21.98 -1.52 -16.08
C ALA A 263 23.21 -1.47 -15.16
N ARG A 264 23.01 -1.10 -13.90
CA ARG A 264 24.04 -0.92 -12.88
C ARG A 264 23.43 -1.02 -11.47
N PRO A 265 24.24 -1.23 -10.42
CA PRO A 265 23.80 -1.00 -9.05
C PRO A 265 23.21 0.41 -8.87
N PRO A 266 22.22 0.58 -7.98
CA PRO A 266 21.52 1.84 -7.79
C PRO A 266 22.38 2.87 -7.06
N ARG A 267 22.12 4.15 -7.35
CA ARG A 267 22.57 5.32 -6.59
C ARG A 267 21.43 5.76 -5.68
N ILE A 268 21.63 5.67 -4.38
CA ILE A 268 20.64 5.89 -3.34
C ILE A 268 21.09 7.07 -2.49
N ALA A 269 20.31 8.15 -2.53
CA ALA A 269 20.39 9.17 -1.50
C ALA A 269 19.68 8.65 -0.25
N PHE A 270 20.32 8.67 0.91
CA PHE A 270 19.72 8.23 2.17
C PHE A 270 19.62 9.38 3.15
N SER A 271 18.47 9.52 3.80
CA SER A 271 18.30 10.43 4.94
C SER A 271 17.48 9.74 6.02
N GLU A 272 18.06 9.67 7.22
CA GLU A 272 17.49 8.94 8.35
C GLU A 272 16.29 9.63 9.00
N ASP A 273 16.07 10.92 8.74
CA ASP A 273 14.92 11.67 9.27
C ASP A 273 14.40 12.78 8.33
N GLN A 274 14.81 12.72 7.06
CA GLN A 274 14.40 13.68 6.02
C GLN A 274 14.72 15.12 6.43
N ASN A 275 15.99 15.38 6.79
CA ASN A 275 16.48 16.66 7.32
C ASN A 275 15.69 17.15 8.54
N GLY A 276 15.35 16.23 9.45
CA GLY A 276 14.60 16.51 10.68
C GLY A 276 13.10 16.81 10.48
N PHE A 277 12.54 16.53 9.30
CA PHE A 277 11.11 16.80 9.00
C PHE A 277 10.15 16.01 9.90
N ALA A 278 10.54 14.79 10.30
CA ALA A 278 9.77 13.95 11.20
C ALA A 278 10.66 13.24 12.22
N ALA A 279 10.07 12.90 13.37
CA ALA A 279 10.77 12.20 14.46
C ALA A 279 11.00 10.73 14.10
N VAL A 280 12.14 10.19 14.53
CA VAL A 280 12.52 8.78 14.31
C VAL A 280 13.19 8.26 15.57
N GLU A 281 12.63 7.19 16.13
CA GLU A 281 13.21 6.50 17.28
C GLU A 281 14.60 5.97 16.96
N ARG A 282 15.47 6.01 17.98
CA ARG A 282 16.85 5.56 17.86
C ARG A 282 16.98 4.16 17.25
N GLU A 283 16.16 3.20 17.70
CA GLU A 283 16.25 1.82 17.17
C GLU A 283 15.92 1.77 15.68
N ILE A 284 14.90 2.51 15.22
CA ILE A 284 14.53 2.57 13.80
C ILE A 284 15.70 3.14 12.99
N ARG A 285 16.30 4.23 13.47
CA ARG A 285 17.47 4.86 12.86
C ARG A 285 18.64 3.88 12.73
N GLU A 286 18.96 3.17 13.80
CA GLU A 286 20.05 2.19 13.84
C GLU A 286 19.81 1.06 12.84
N LYS A 287 18.58 0.53 12.74
CA LYS A 287 18.25 -0.55 11.78
C LYS A 287 18.31 -0.06 10.33
N LEU A 288 17.82 1.14 10.04
CA LEU A 288 17.87 1.70 8.67
C LEU A 288 19.31 1.97 8.23
N ASN A 289 20.13 2.56 9.11
CA ASN A 289 21.56 2.76 8.84
C ASN A 289 22.28 1.43 8.57
N ALA A 290 22.03 0.41 9.40
CA ALA A 290 22.63 -0.91 9.20
C ALA A 290 22.20 -1.56 7.87
N ALA A 291 20.92 -1.44 7.50
CA ALA A 291 20.40 -1.93 6.23
C ALA A 291 21.08 -1.23 5.04
N MET A 292 21.18 0.09 5.08
CA MET A 292 21.81 0.88 4.02
C MET A 292 23.32 0.63 3.91
N ALA A 293 24.00 0.38 5.03
CA ALA A 293 25.39 -0.07 5.01
C ALA A 293 25.57 -1.44 4.35
N GLN A 294 24.65 -2.39 4.59
CA GLN A 294 24.66 -3.70 3.92
C GLN A 294 24.38 -3.57 2.41
N VAL A 295 23.46 -2.70 2.01
CA VAL A 295 23.17 -2.39 0.60
C VAL A 295 24.38 -1.76 -0.09
N ALA A 296 25.10 -0.84 0.57
CA ALA A 296 26.35 -0.29 0.07
C ALA A 296 27.44 -1.37 -0.08
N ALA A 297 27.59 -2.25 0.90
CA ALA A 297 28.53 -3.37 0.85
C ALA A 297 28.22 -4.37 -0.28
N ALA A 298 26.96 -4.46 -0.72
CA ALA A 298 26.53 -5.25 -1.87
C ALA A 298 26.81 -4.58 -3.22
N GLY A 299 27.26 -3.32 -3.24
CA GLY A 299 27.74 -2.61 -4.43
C GLY A 299 26.88 -1.43 -4.89
N ALA A 300 25.81 -1.07 -4.16
CA ALA A 300 25.11 0.18 -4.41
C ALA A 300 25.95 1.39 -3.99
N VAL A 301 25.72 2.54 -4.62
CA VAL A 301 26.20 3.83 -4.10
C VAL A 301 25.16 4.34 -3.12
N VAL A 302 25.51 4.44 -1.85
CA VAL A 302 24.64 4.99 -0.81
C VAL A 302 25.34 6.16 -0.16
N GLU A 303 24.76 7.34 -0.26
CA GLU A 303 25.31 8.56 0.34
C GLU A 303 24.25 9.30 1.14
N GLU A 304 24.66 9.97 2.20
CA GLU A 304 23.77 10.83 2.98
C GLU A 304 23.41 12.07 2.16
N ALA A 305 22.14 12.17 1.76
CA ALA A 305 21.65 13.28 0.97
C ALA A 305 20.13 13.42 1.09
N CYS A 306 19.64 14.64 1.25
CA CYS A 306 18.23 14.98 1.15
C CYS A 306 18.10 16.45 0.73
N PRO A 307 17.24 16.78 -0.26
CA PRO A 307 17.06 18.17 -0.66
C PRO A 307 16.34 18.96 0.44
N ASP A 308 16.45 20.29 0.37
CA ASP A 308 15.59 21.17 1.17
C ASP A 308 14.15 21.12 0.65
N LEU A 309 13.18 20.99 1.55
CA LEU A 309 11.77 20.75 1.23
C LEU A 309 10.89 21.83 1.89
N PRO A 310 11.07 23.11 1.50
CA PRO A 310 10.44 24.23 2.18
C PRO A 310 8.92 24.12 2.08
N HIS A 311 8.25 24.36 3.21
CA HIS A 311 6.79 24.38 3.32
C HIS A 311 6.09 23.09 2.91
N LEU A 312 6.77 21.93 2.94
CA LEU A 312 6.17 20.65 2.59
C LEU A 312 4.94 20.35 3.45
N ASN A 313 5.02 20.62 4.76
CA ASN A 313 3.93 20.35 5.70
C ASN A 313 2.66 21.15 5.36
N GLU A 314 2.76 22.48 5.24
CA GLU A 314 1.62 23.34 4.96
C GLU A 314 1.03 23.07 3.57
N THR A 315 1.90 22.80 2.59
CA THR A 315 1.49 22.47 1.23
C THR A 315 0.70 21.16 1.20
N TYR A 316 1.20 20.12 1.86
CA TYR A 316 0.53 18.84 1.96
C TYR A 316 -0.83 18.97 2.66
N LEU A 317 -0.87 19.63 3.83
CA LEU A 317 -2.09 19.75 4.62
C LEU A 317 -3.19 20.50 3.85
N ALA A 318 -2.86 21.59 3.14
CA ALA A 318 -3.83 22.32 2.32
C ALA A 318 -4.40 21.47 1.17
N ILE A 319 -3.55 20.75 0.43
CA ILE A 319 -3.98 19.87 -0.67
C ILE A 319 -4.81 18.70 -0.12
N ARG A 320 -4.41 18.13 1.03
CA ARG A 320 -5.18 17.09 1.70
C ARG A 320 -6.54 17.61 2.17
N GLY A 321 -6.61 18.82 2.71
CA GLY A 321 -7.86 19.47 3.08
C GLY A 321 -8.79 19.63 1.88
N MET A 322 -8.26 20.02 0.71
CA MET A 322 -9.02 20.03 -0.54
C MET A 322 -9.61 18.65 -0.85
N HIS A 323 -8.84 17.56 -0.72
CA HIS A 323 -9.35 16.21 -0.93
C HIS A 323 -10.54 15.89 -0.02
N TYR A 324 -10.44 16.15 1.29
CA TYR A 324 -11.54 15.90 2.23
C TYR A 324 -12.76 16.81 1.97
N GLY A 325 -12.54 18.08 1.63
CA GLY A 325 -13.61 19.04 1.31
C GLY A 325 -14.33 18.76 -0.02
N THR A 326 -13.64 18.16 -1.00
CA THR A 326 -14.21 17.84 -2.31
C THR A 326 -14.83 16.45 -2.34
N VAL A 327 -14.24 15.46 -1.65
CA VAL A 327 -14.68 14.06 -1.72
C VAL A 327 -15.56 13.69 -0.52
N ILE A 328 -15.01 13.77 0.68
CA ILE A 328 -15.66 13.23 1.89
C ILE A 328 -16.80 14.14 2.35
N ALA A 329 -16.60 15.46 2.32
CA ALA A 329 -17.63 16.43 2.72
C ALA A 329 -18.87 16.41 1.81
N ARG A 330 -18.77 15.77 0.63
CA ARG A 330 -19.82 15.68 -0.39
C ARG A 330 -20.55 14.34 -0.39
N LEU A 331 -20.21 13.44 0.54
CA LEU A 331 -20.95 12.19 0.75
C LEU A 331 -22.40 12.46 1.19
N PRO A 332 -23.33 11.51 0.97
CA PRO A 332 -24.73 11.64 1.40
C PRO A 332 -24.86 11.98 2.89
N GLU A 333 -25.93 12.69 3.26
CA GLU A 333 -26.13 13.19 4.62
C GLU A 333 -26.20 12.06 5.65
N GLU A 334 -26.89 10.97 5.31
CA GLU A 334 -27.02 9.76 6.12
C GLU A 334 -25.67 9.10 6.40
N VAL A 335 -24.71 9.20 5.47
CA VAL A 335 -23.34 8.71 5.65
C VAL A 335 -22.58 9.68 6.56
N ARG A 336 -22.62 10.99 6.26
CA ARG A 336 -21.94 12.04 7.04
C ARG A 336 -22.40 12.08 8.50
N ALA A 337 -23.66 11.74 8.78
CA ALA A 337 -24.22 11.68 10.12
C ALA A 337 -23.58 10.60 11.01
N THR A 338 -22.87 9.63 10.43
CA THR A 338 -22.24 8.50 11.17
C THR A 338 -20.73 8.64 11.32
N PHE A 339 -20.12 9.70 10.79
CA PHE A 339 -18.68 9.91 10.84
C PHE A 339 -18.11 9.84 12.26
N GLY A 340 -17.00 9.12 12.43
CA GLY A 340 -16.17 9.25 13.61
C GLY A 340 -15.52 10.63 13.71
N ALA A 341 -15.08 10.99 14.93
CA ALA A 341 -14.46 12.29 15.21
C ALA A 341 -13.33 12.63 14.23
N ARG A 342 -12.43 11.68 13.96
CA ARG A 342 -11.32 11.85 13.01
C ARG A 342 -11.78 12.27 11.62
N LEU A 343 -12.85 11.66 11.10
CA LEU A 343 -13.33 11.99 9.76
C LEU A 343 -14.06 13.34 9.74
N ALA A 344 -14.82 13.64 10.80
CA ALA A 344 -15.46 14.93 10.99
C ALA A 344 -14.44 16.08 11.09
N ASP A 345 -13.34 15.91 11.84
CA ASP A 345 -12.26 16.89 11.98
C ASP A 345 -11.57 17.15 10.64
N ASN A 346 -11.34 16.09 9.86
CA ASN A 346 -10.78 16.22 8.51
C ASN A 346 -11.69 16.96 7.54
N VAL A 347 -12.99 16.72 7.61
CA VAL A 347 -13.99 17.45 6.82
C VAL A 347 -14.07 18.90 7.26
N ALA A 348 -14.08 19.18 8.56
CA ALA A 348 -14.09 20.53 9.10
C ALA A 348 -12.84 21.31 8.67
N TYR A 349 -11.66 20.70 8.78
CA TYR A 349 -10.41 21.27 8.25
C TYR A 349 -10.52 21.53 6.75
N GLY A 350 -10.96 20.54 5.96
CA GLY A 350 -11.10 20.65 4.51
C GLY A 350 -12.04 21.76 4.05
N LEU A 351 -13.18 21.93 4.72
CA LEU A 351 -14.12 23.02 4.46
C LEU A 351 -13.61 24.39 4.94
N GLY A 352 -12.67 24.39 5.89
CA GLY A 352 -12.00 25.59 6.40
C GLY A 352 -10.78 26.04 5.60
N VAL A 353 -10.28 25.23 4.66
CA VAL A 353 -9.15 25.63 3.80
C VAL A 353 -9.58 26.80 2.91
N THR A 354 -8.86 27.92 3.04
CA THR A 354 -9.14 29.12 2.27
C THR A 354 -8.60 29.02 0.85
N THR A 355 -9.20 29.77 -0.08
CA THR A 355 -8.71 29.86 -1.45
C THR A 355 -7.24 30.30 -1.53
N GLU A 356 -6.82 31.23 -0.66
CA GLU A 356 -5.42 31.69 -0.61
C GLU A 356 -4.45 30.58 -0.21
N GLN A 357 -4.84 29.74 0.77
CA GLN A 357 -4.04 28.56 1.15
C GLN A 357 -3.92 27.59 -0.03
N LEU A 358 -4.99 27.39 -0.81
CA LEU A 358 -4.95 26.53 -2.00
C LEU A 358 -4.08 27.10 -3.12
N TYR A 359 -4.15 28.41 -3.39
CA TYR A 359 -3.28 29.08 -4.37
C TYR A 359 -1.82 28.95 -3.98
N THR A 360 -1.51 29.27 -2.71
CA THR A 360 -0.16 29.13 -2.16
C THR A 360 0.34 27.68 -2.23
N ALA A 361 -0.47 26.71 -1.82
CA ALA A 361 -0.09 25.30 -1.86
C ALA A 361 0.12 24.80 -3.31
N THR A 362 -0.70 25.24 -4.25
CA THR A 362 -0.55 24.88 -5.67
C THR A 362 0.78 25.39 -6.24
N ALA A 363 1.16 26.64 -5.95
CA ALA A 363 2.44 27.20 -6.37
C ALA A 363 3.64 26.48 -5.71
N ARG A 364 3.56 26.25 -4.40
CA ARG A 364 4.62 25.54 -3.63
C ARG A 364 4.77 24.09 -4.05
N ARG A 365 3.69 23.42 -4.45
CA ARG A 365 3.75 22.07 -5.00
C ARG A 365 4.67 22.00 -6.22
N SER A 366 4.56 22.97 -7.14
CA SER A 366 5.45 23.05 -8.31
C SER A 366 6.91 23.23 -7.90
N GLN A 367 7.18 24.10 -6.93
CA GLN A 367 8.53 24.29 -6.39
C GLN A 367 9.10 22.99 -5.81
N LEU A 368 8.33 22.29 -4.96
CA LEU A 368 8.74 21.02 -4.36
C LEU A 368 8.96 19.93 -5.43
N TYR A 369 8.13 19.91 -6.48
CA TYR A 369 8.31 19.01 -7.60
C TYR A 369 9.61 19.29 -8.36
N ASP A 370 9.92 20.56 -8.65
CA ASP A 370 11.16 20.93 -9.34
C ASP A 370 12.40 20.58 -8.52
N VAL A 371 12.38 20.83 -7.22
CA VAL A 371 13.44 20.43 -6.30
C VAL A 371 13.69 18.92 -6.37
N MET A 372 12.64 18.11 -6.28
CA MET A 372 12.79 16.65 -6.33
C MET A 372 13.20 16.16 -7.71
N ARG A 373 12.67 16.75 -8.79
CA ARG A 373 13.03 16.40 -10.17
C ARG A 373 14.50 16.67 -10.45
N GLU A 374 15.03 17.79 -9.97
CA GLU A 374 16.45 18.14 -10.09
C GLU A 374 17.31 17.24 -9.19
N PHE A 375 16.91 17.04 -7.93
CA PHE A 375 17.63 16.14 -7.01
C PHE A 375 17.77 14.71 -7.59
N LEU A 376 16.71 14.17 -8.18
CA LEU A 376 16.69 12.83 -8.76
C LEU A 376 17.39 12.73 -10.12
N THR A 377 18.10 13.76 -10.59
CA THR A 377 19.04 13.59 -11.72
C THR A 377 20.34 12.91 -11.29
N ASP A 378 20.74 13.09 -10.03
CA ASP A 378 21.98 12.55 -9.48
C ASP A 378 21.78 11.20 -8.75
N TRP A 379 20.51 10.85 -8.49
CA TRP A 379 20.10 9.69 -7.69
C TRP A 379 19.00 8.91 -8.39
N ASP A 380 19.05 7.58 -8.30
CA ASP A 380 17.96 6.74 -8.81
C ASP A 380 16.76 6.79 -7.86
N VAL A 381 17.01 6.87 -6.55
CA VAL A 381 15.97 6.98 -5.51
C VAL A 381 16.46 7.80 -4.31
N LEU A 382 15.50 8.45 -3.62
CA LEU A 382 15.66 8.93 -2.24
C LEU A 382 15.10 7.88 -1.28
N ALA A 383 15.94 7.38 -0.37
CA ALA A 383 15.61 6.47 0.69
C ALA A 383 15.43 7.22 2.02
N ILE A 384 14.25 7.10 2.62
CA ILE A 384 13.88 7.72 3.90
C ILE A 384 13.05 6.74 4.74
N PRO A 385 12.87 6.94 6.05
CA PRO A 385 11.92 6.13 6.82
C PRO A 385 10.51 6.15 6.21
N VAL A 386 9.75 5.07 6.38
CA VAL A 386 8.30 5.07 6.07
C VAL A 386 7.54 5.74 7.22
N VAL A 387 7.93 5.39 8.45
CA VAL A 387 7.46 5.89 9.74
C VAL A 387 8.61 5.78 10.73
N GLY A 388 8.65 6.67 11.72
CA GLY A 388 9.76 6.77 12.67
C GLY A 388 9.66 5.86 13.89
N ILE A 389 8.69 4.94 13.95
CA ILE A 389 8.36 4.14 15.14
C ILE A 389 7.94 2.73 14.73
N ALA A 390 8.17 1.76 15.61
CA ALA A 390 7.66 0.40 15.46
C ALA A 390 6.12 0.34 15.62
N PRO A 391 5.46 -0.76 15.20
CA PRO A 391 4.04 -0.98 15.50
C PRO A 391 3.74 -0.82 17.00
N ALA A 392 2.76 0.03 17.31
CA ALA A 392 2.24 0.29 18.66
C ALA A 392 1.01 -0.58 18.98
N PRO A 393 0.54 -0.68 20.23
CA PRO A 393 -0.66 -1.44 20.59
C PRO A 393 -1.87 -1.13 19.70
N VAL A 394 -2.66 -2.15 19.34
CA VAL A 394 -3.73 -2.02 18.34
C VAL A 394 -4.88 -1.12 18.81
N GLU A 395 -5.08 -1.02 20.13
CA GLU A 395 -6.07 -0.16 20.76
C GLU A 395 -5.68 1.32 20.70
N GLN A 396 -4.40 1.60 20.45
CA GLN A 396 -3.91 2.97 20.28
C GLN A 396 -4.22 3.47 18.87
N GLU A 397 -4.98 4.56 18.78
CA GLU A 397 -5.35 5.13 17.48
C GLU A 397 -4.12 5.65 16.71
N TYR A 398 -3.21 6.36 17.39
CA TYR A 398 -1.93 6.83 16.89
C TYR A 398 -0.93 7.11 18.04
N PRO A 399 0.39 7.07 17.78
CA PRO A 399 1.41 7.42 18.76
C PRO A 399 1.24 8.86 19.27
N ARG A 400 1.34 9.05 20.59
CA ARG A 400 1.36 10.40 21.21
C ARG A 400 2.77 10.98 21.32
N LEU A 401 3.77 10.10 21.32
CA LEU A 401 5.18 10.44 21.38
C LEU A 401 5.92 9.60 20.35
N VAL A 402 6.92 10.21 19.69
CA VAL A 402 7.93 9.50 18.91
C VAL A 402 9.28 10.08 19.31
N ASP A 403 10.19 9.23 19.81
CA ASP A 403 11.51 9.65 20.32
C ASP A 403 11.41 10.80 21.37
N GLY A 404 10.41 10.73 22.25
CA GLY A 404 10.14 11.75 23.27
C GLY A 404 9.54 13.06 22.75
N ARG A 405 9.32 13.20 21.43
CA ARG A 405 8.66 14.38 20.83
C ARG A 405 7.15 14.17 20.76
N GLU A 406 6.39 15.19 21.17
CA GLU A 406 4.94 15.18 21.11
C GLU A 406 4.43 15.15 19.67
N ILE A 407 3.48 14.25 19.41
CA ILE A 407 2.74 14.14 18.16
C ILE A 407 1.41 14.86 18.38
N GLY A 408 1.20 15.98 17.68
CA GLY A 408 0.02 16.81 17.86
C GLY A 408 -1.23 16.13 17.31
N THR A 409 -1.26 15.92 15.99
CA THR A 409 -2.36 15.23 15.31
C THR A 409 -1.89 13.92 14.68
N TYR A 410 -2.81 13.05 14.28
CA TYR A 410 -2.43 11.76 13.72
C TYR A 410 -1.71 11.87 12.35
N GLU A 411 -1.79 13.02 11.68
CA GLU A 411 -1.03 13.31 10.48
C GLU A 411 0.49 13.39 10.78
N ASP A 412 0.87 13.84 11.98
CA ASP A 412 2.24 14.19 12.31
C ASP A 412 3.19 12.98 12.35
N TRP A 413 2.71 11.81 12.81
CA TRP A 413 3.53 10.59 12.80
C TRP A 413 3.62 9.92 11.42
N LEU A 414 2.81 10.38 10.44
CA LEU A 414 2.77 9.89 9.06
C LEU A 414 3.48 10.82 8.07
N ARG A 415 4.18 11.85 8.57
CA ARG A 415 4.80 12.94 7.79
C ARG A 415 5.73 12.47 6.67
N PHE A 416 6.49 11.38 6.87
CA PHE A 416 7.36 10.84 5.81
C PHE A 416 6.61 10.49 4.51
N SER A 417 5.30 10.26 4.58
CA SER A 417 4.48 9.99 3.40
C SER A 417 4.18 11.23 2.55
N PHE A 418 4.31 12.44 3.11
CA PHE A 418 3.82 13.69 2.53
C PHE A 418 4.56 14.05 1.25
N LEU A 419 5.87 13.83 1.21
CA LEU A 419 6.71 14.24 0.08
C LEU A 419 6.20 13.65 -1.23
N ALA A 420 6.13 12.32 -1.33
CA ALA A 420 5.72 11.64 -2.56
C ALA A 420 4.26 11.95 -2.96
N THR A 421 3.37 12.21 -1.99
CA THR A 421 2.00 12.64 -2.32
C THR A 421 1.99 14.06 -2.88
N THR A 422 2.69 14.99 -2.24
CA THR A 422 2.75 16.39 -2.69
C THR A 422 3.38 16.50 -4.06
N THR A 423 4.51 15.82 -4.28
CA THR A 423 5.26 15.89 -5.55
C THR A 423 4.75 14.92 -6.62
N LEU A 424 3.74 14.10 -6.32
CA LEU A 424 3.18 13.11 -7.25
C LEU A 424 4.21 12.10 -7.79
N LEU A 425 5.24 11.83 -7.00
CA LEU A 425 6.28 10.86 -7.35
C LEU A 425 5.88 9.45 -6.92
N PRO A 426 6.31 8.42 -7.67
CA PRO A 426 6.15 7.04 -7.22
C PRO A 426 7.00 6.78 -5.98
N ALA A 427 6.42 6.08 -5.01
CA ALA A 427 7.10 5.74 -3.76
C ALA A 427 6.72 4.34 -3.26
N LEU A 428 7.72 3.58 -2.83
CA LEU A 428 7.61 2.19 -2.44
C LEU A 428 8.09 2.02 -0.99
N ALA A 429 7.31 1.34 -0.16
CA ALA A 429 7.78 0.84 1.13
C ALA A 429 8.21 -0.62 1.01
N MET A 430 9.32 -0.98 1.67
CA MET A 430 9.80 -2.36 1.72
C MET A 430 10.53 -2.67 3.04
N PRO A 431 10.57 -3.95 3.47
CA PRO A 431 11.31 -4.36 4.66
C PRO A 431 12.79 -4.00 4.59
N ALA A 432 13.33 -3.50 5.70
CA ALA A 432 14.73 -3.14 5.88
C ALA A 432 15.38 -3.80 7.12
N GLY A 433 14.59 -4.45 7.97
CA GLY A 433 15.10 -5.19 9.11
C GLY A 433 14.02 -5.47 10.15
N PHE A 434 14.46 -5.75 11.37
CA PHE A 434 13.59 -6.03 12.50
C PHE A 434 14.11 -5.36 13.76
N THR A 435 13.20 -4.90 14.60
CA THR A 435 13.51 -4.48 15.97
C THR A 435 14.00 -5.67 16.81
N GLU A 436 14.54 -5.39 18.00
CA GLU A 436 14.88 -6.40 19.01
C GLU A 436 13.65 -7.20 19.46
N ALA A 437 12.48 -6.54 19.53
CA ALA A 437 11.20 -7.20 19.75
C ALA A 437 10.72 -8.06 18.56
N GLY A 438 11.41 -7.95 17.42
CA GLY A 438 11.16 -8.71 16.20
C GLY A 438 10.09 -8.10 15.30
N LEU A 439 9.66 -6.86 15.54
CA LEU A 439 8.71 -6.17 14.68
C LEU A 439 9.41 -5.65 13.42
N PRO A 440 8.73 -5.60 12.27
CA PRO A 440 9.34 -5.09 11.04
C PRO A 440 9.81 -3.64 11.17
N VAL A 441 10.97 -3.37 10.57
CA VAL A 441 11.45 -2.03 10.25
C VAL A 441 11.58 -1.95 8.74
N SER A 442 11.09 -0.86 8.14
CA SER A 442 10.96 -0.74 6.69
C SER A 442 11.40 0.64 6.21
N ILE A 443 11.86 0.69 4.97
CA ILE A 443 12.35 1.90 4.31
C ILE A 443 11.43 2.29 3.15
N GLN A 444 11.28 3.59 2.93
CA GLN A 444 10.58 4.17 1.79
C GLN A 444 11.61 4.59 0.74
N LEU A 445 11.37 4.22 -0.51
CA LEU A 445 12.11 4.67 -1.67
C LEU A 445 11.20 5.59 -2.50
N ILE A 446 11.66 6.77 -2.87
CA ILE A 446 10.97 7.72 -3.74
C ILE A 446 11.75 7.83 -5.05
N GLY A 447 11.09 7.48 -6.16
CA GLY A 447 11.71 7.44 -7.49
C GLY A 447 11.37 8.67 -8.36
N PRO A 448 11.97 8.76 -9.56
CA PRO A 448 11.76 9.88 -10.46
C PRO A 448 10.33 9.91 -11.03
N PRO A 449 9.89 11.04 -11.62
CA PRO A 449 8.57 11.15 -12.23
C PRO A 449 8.33 10.02 -13.25
N ARG A 450 7.25 9.24 -13.07
CA ARG A 450 6.94 8.06 -13.91
C ARG A 450 8.06 7.02 -13.97
N GLY A 451 8.89 6.98 -12.94
CA GLY A 451 10.08 6.14 -12.82
C GLY A 451 9.84 4.82 -12.12
N GLU A 452 8.66 4.21 -12.20
CA GLU A 452 8.35 2.98 -11.46
C GLU A 452 9.33 1.84 -11.80
N ALA A 453 9.82 1.76 -13.04
CA ALA A 453 10.84 0.78 -13.42
C ALA A 453 12.16 0.96 -12.65
N VAL A 454 12.67 2.20 -12.57
CA VAL A 454 13.90 2.53 -11.82
C VAL A 454 13.70 2.26 -10.33
N LEU A 455 12.54 2.65 -9.80
CA LEU A 455 12.17 2.40 -8.41
C LEU A 455 12.13 0.90 -8.07
N LEU A 456 11.51 0.08 -8.92
CA LEU A 456 11.44 -1.37 -8.74
C LEU A 456 12.82 -2.03 -8.89
N GLN A 457 13.67 -1.57 -9.81
CA GLN A 457 15.05 -2.06 -9.96
C GLN A 457 15.89 -1.78 -8.71
N ALA A 458 15.81 -0.56 -8.16
CA ALA A 458 16.48 -0.21 -6.91
C ALA A 458 15.95 -1.04 -5.73
N ALA A 459 14.62 -1.21 -5.64
CA ALA A 459 13.99 -2.05 -4.63
C ALA A 459 14.44 -3.51 -4.73
N LEU A 460 14.53 -4.08 -5.94
CA LEU A 460 14.98 -5.46 -6.16
C LEU A 460 16.43 -5.64 -5.70
N PHE A 461 17.31 -4.68 -5.99
CA PHE A 461 18.68 -4.70 -5.51
C PHE A 461 18.74 -4.71 -3.97
N ILE A 462 17.96 -3.84 -3.32
CA ILE A 462 17.89 -3.77 -1.85
C ILE A 462 17.35 -5.09 -1.26
N GLU A 463 16.27 -5.64 -1.84
CA GLU A 463 15.67 -6.90 -1.40
C GLU A 463 16.70 -8.05 -1.43
N GLN A 464 17.44 -8.15 -2.53
CA GLN A 464 18.49 -9.17 -2.70
C GLN A 464 19.68 -8.95 -1.77
N ALA A 465 20.11 -7.70 -1.58
CA ALA A 465 21.24 -7.35 -0.72
C ALA A 465 20.93 -7.64 0.76
N LEU A 466 19.71 -7.35 1.21
CA LEU A 466 19.29 -7.57 2.59
C LEU A 466 18.92 -9.03 2.88
N ALA A 467 18.37 -9.74 1.88
CA ALA A 467 17.98 -11.15 1.97
C ALA A 467 17.16 -11.47 3.24
N LEU A 468 16.22 -10.59 3.57
CA LEU A 468 15.39 -10.73 4.77
C LEU A 468 14.45 -11.94 4.64
N PRO A 469 14.11 -12.60 5.77
CA PRO A 469 13.13 -13.67 5.76
C PRO A 469 11.75 -13.14 5.32
N ALA A 470 11.01 -13.97 4.58
CA ALA A 470 9.59 -13.74 4.31
C ALA A 470 8.79 -13.66 5.63
N GLY A 471 7.66 -12.94 5.58
CA GLY A 471 6.80 -12.64 6.74
C GLY A 471 6.37 -13.84 7.58
N PRO A 472 5.74 -13.62 8.76
CA PRO A 472 5.29 -14.69 9.61
C PRO A 472 4.00 -15.19 8.97
N ILE A 473 4.12 -16.12 8.02
CA ILE A 473 2.97 -16.62 7.29
C ILE A 473 1.91 -17.06 8.30
N ASP A 474 2.31 -17.74 9.39
CA ASP A 474 1.47 -17.91 10.59
C ASP A 474 1.56 -16.71 11.57
N PRO A 475 0.42 -16.11 11.97
CA PRO A 475 0.40 -15.03 12.94
C PRO A 475 1.02 -15.41 14.30
N ILE A 476 1.83 -14.52 14.86
CA ILE A 476 2.42 -14.68 16.20
C ILE A 476 1.39 -14.20 17.23
N ARG A 477 0.57 -15.15 17.70
CA ARG A 477 -0.46 -14.91 18.72
C ARG A 477 0.16 -14.49 20.04
N ARG A 478 -0.24 -13.32 20.53
CA ARG A 478 0.03 -12.82 21.87
C ARG A 478 -1.24 -12.19 22.42
N HIS A 479 -1.46 -12.40 23.71
CA HIS A 479 -2.64 -11.94 24.44
C HIS A 479 -2.30 -10.75 25.33
#